data_AF-A0A7L5NT11-F1
#
_entry.id   AF-A0A7L5NT11-F1
#
_cell.length_a   1.000
_cell.length_b   1.000
_cell.length_c   1.000
_cell.angle_alpha   90.00
_cell.angle_beta   90.00
_cell.angle_gamma   90.00
#
_symmetry.space_group_name_H-M   'P 1'
#
loop_
_entity.id
_entity.type
_entity.pdbx_description
1 polymer ?
#
loop_
_entity_poly.entity_id
_entity_poly.type
_entity_poly.pdbx_seq_one_letter_code
_entity_poly.pdbx_strand_id
1 'polypeptide(L)' 'MGKVHGSLARAGKVKGQTPKVPKQEKKKEAVGRAKKRLLYNKRFISAPVGLGGKRAQPNKQPAGKLG' A
#
# COMPACT_ATOMS: atom_id res chain seq x y z
N MET A 1 -3.83 -1.29 36.95
CA MET A 1 -3.06 -2.23 36.11
C MET A 1 -3.10 -1.73 34.66
N GLY A 2 -2.05 -1.03 34.22
CA GLY A 2 -2.01 -0.40 32.90
C GLY A 2 -1.84 -1.40 31.75
N LYS A 3 -2.17 -1.00 30.53
CA LYS A 3 -1.89 -1.77 29.31
C LYS A 3 -0.37 -1.77 29.07
N VAL A 4 0.34 -2.75 29.63
CA VAL A 4 1.80 -2.88 29.45
C VAL A 4 2.11 -3.74 28.23
N HIS A 5 3.08 -3.33 27.41
CA HIS A 5 3.60 -4.15 26.31
C HIS A 5 4.30 -5.41 26.84
N GLY A 6 4.57 -6.39 25.97
CA GLY A 6 5.20 -7.65 26.38
C GLY A 6 6.50 -7.45 27.18
N SER A 7 6.73 -8.30 28.17
CA SER A 7 8.00 -8.37 28.89
C SER A 7 9.12 -8.84 27.96
N LEU A 8 10.37 -8.52 28.30
CA LEU A 8 11.56 -8.93 27.53
C LEU A 8 11.65 -10.46 27.35
N ALA A 9 11.09 -11.22 28.31
CA ALA A 9 10.94 -12.67 28.26
C ALA A 9 9.98 -13.18 27.15
N ARG A 10 9.21 -12.31 26.50
CA ARG A 10 8.27 -12.65 25.42
C ARG A 10 8.72 -12.05 24.09
N ALA A 11 9.98 -12.27 23.74
CA ALA A 11 10.53 -11.88 22.44
C ALA A 11 9.71 -12.53 21.30
N GLY A 12 9.48 -11.79 20.22
CA GLY A 12 8.70 -12.27 19.08
C GLY A 12 7.18 -12.31 19.27
N LYS A 13 6.64 -11.96 20.45
CA LYS A 13 5.19 -11.97 20.76
C LYS A 13 4.32 -11.37 19.65
N VAL A 14 4.65 -10.17 19.18
CA VAL A 14 3.83 -9.45 18.19
C VAL A 14 3.85 -10.15 16.83
N LYS A 15 5.01 -10.62 16.39
CA LYS A 15 5.13 -11.37 15.13
C LYS A 15 4.47 -12.75 15.19
N GLY A 16 4.46 -13.39 16.36
CA GLY A 16 3.75 -14.66 16.59
C GLY A 16 2.23 -14.49 16.74
N GLN A 17 1.78 -13.36 17.30
CA GLN A 17 0.35 -13.06 17.46
C GLN A 17 -0.30 -12.63 16.14
N THR A 18 0.46 -12.00 15.24
CA THR A 18 -0.06 -11.59 13.94
C THR A 18 -0.33 -12.82 13.07
N PRO A 19 -1.55 -12.99 12.53
CA PRO A 19 -1.84 -14.12 11.67
C PRO A 19 -0.95 -14.06 10.43
N LYS A 20 -0.35 -15.20 10.07
CA LYS A 20 0.50 -15.28 8.89
C LYS A 20 -0.35 -15.29 7.63
N VAL A 21 -0.57 -14.12 7.03
CA VAL A 21 -1.27 -14.00 5.74
C VAL A 21 -0.30 -14.39 4.61
N PRO A 22 -0.64 -15.40 3.77
CA PRO A 22 0.16 -15.75 2.61
C PRO A 22 0.12 -14.63 1.57
N LYS A 23 1.17 -14.52 0.76
CA LYS A 23 1.17 -13.57 -0.35
C LYS A 23 0.15 -14.04 -1.40
N GLN A 24 -0.69 -13.13 -1.86
CA GLN A 24 -1.58 -13.41 -2.99
C GLN A 24 -0.75 -13.64 -4.26
N GLU A 25 -1.15 -14.64 -5.05
CA GLU A 25 -0.59 -14.86 -6.38
C GLU A 25 -0.96 -13.70 -7.30
N LYS A 26 0.02 -13.19 -8.04
CA LYS A 26 -0.16 -12.06 -8.96
C LYS A 26 0.53 -12.38 -10.28
N LYS A 27 -0.06 -11.90 -11.37
CA LYS A 27 0.56 -11.95 -12.70
C LYS A 27 1.89 -11.21 -12.67
N LYS A 28 2.85 -11.66 -13.48
CA LYS A 28 4.16 -10.99 -13.62
C LYS A 28 3.93 -9.54 -14.03
N GLU A 29 4.53 -8.61 -13.28
CA GLU A 29 4.49 -7.20 -13.64
C GLU A 29 5.37 -6.92 -14.85
N ALA A 30 4.97 -5.94 -15.67
CA ALA A 30 5.86 -5.39 -16.69
C ALA A 30 7.11 -4.80 -16.03
N VAL A 31 8.28 -5.00 -16.65
CA VAL A 31 9.59 -4.55 -16.14
C VAL A 31 10.21 -3.52 -17.09
N GLY A 32 11.15 -2.72 -16.60
CA GLY A 32 11.95 -1.78 -17.39
C GLY A 32 11.11 -0.72 -18.11
N ARG A 33 11.33 -0.58 -19.42
CA ARG A 33 10.70 0.44 -20.27
C ARG A 33 9.17 0.29 -20.32
N ALA A 34 8.66 -0.94 -20.35
CA ALA A 34 7.22 -1.20 -20.36
C ALA A 34 6.55 -0.68 -19.07
N LYS A 35 7.18 -0.87 -17.91
CA LYS A 35 6.69 -0.31 -16.63
C LYS A 35 6.66 1.22 -16.66
N LYS A 36 7.71 1.85 -17.19
CA LYS A 36 7.79 3.31 -17.30
C LYS A 36 6.71 3.89 -18.23
N ARG A 37 6.44 3.24 -19.36
CA ARG A 37 5.34 3.63 -20.27
C ARG A 37 3.98 3.55 -19.58
N LEU A 38 3.71 2.44 -18.87
CA LEU A 38 2.46 2.28 -18.12
C LEU A 38 2.30 3.34 -17.03
N LEU A 39 3.37 3.69 -16.31
CA LEU A 39 3.33 4.75 -15.29
C LEU A 39 3.09 6.13 -15.89
N TYR A 40 3.73 6.45 -17.02
CA TYR A 40 3.52 7.72 -17.71
C TYR A 40 2.06 7.88 -18.17
N ASN A 41 1.53 6.87 -18.86
CA ASN A 41 0.15 6.87 -19.33
C ASN A 41 -0.83 7.06 -18.16
N LYS A 42 -0.65 6.31 -17.06
CA LYS A 42 -1.50 6.39 -15.86
C LYS A 42 -1.49 7.76 -15.17
N ARG A 43 -0.35 8.45 -15.17
CA ARG A 43 -0.17 9.70 -14.42
C ARG A 43 -0.50 10.95 -15.22
N PHE A 44 -0.26 10.92 -16.53
CA PHE A 44 -0.24 12.12 -17.36
C PHE A 44 -1.27 12.11 -18.49
N ILE A 45 -1.63 10.93 -19.01
CA ILE A 45 -2.57 10.82 -20.14
C ILE A 45 -3.97 10.46 -19.64
N SER A 46 -4.11 9.40 -18.85
CA SER A 46 -5.43 8.88 -18.45
C SER A 46 -6.02 9.55 -17.21
N ALA A 47 -5.26 10.36 -16.48
CA ALA A 47 -5.73 11.08 -15.30
C ALA A 47 -5.95 12.57 -15.67
N PRO A 48 -7.14 12.96 -16.15
CA PRO A 48 -7.44 14.35 -16.42
C PRO A 48 -7.36 15.16 -15.13
N VAL A 49 -6.69 16.30 -15.18
CA VAL A 49 -6.83 17.35 -14.18
C VAL A 49 -8.23 17.90 -14.40
N GLY A 50 -9.22 17.52 -13.58
CA GLY A 50 -10.55 18.12 -13.67
C GLY A 50 -10.43 19.64 -13.56
N LEU A 51 -11.30 20.39 -14.25
CA LEU A 51 -11.32 21.87 -14.17
C LEU A 51 -11.32 22.29 -12.68
N GLY A 52 -10.26 22.99 -12.26
CA GLY A 52 -10.08 23.48 -10.88
C GLY A 52 -9.55 22.47 -9.84
N GLY A 53 -9.24 21.22 -10.21
CA GLY A 53 -8.84 20.17 -9.27
C GLY A 53 -7.33 19.91 -9.20
N LYS A 54 -6.77 19.71 -7.99
CA LYS A 54 -5.43 19.14 -7.81
C LYS A 54 -5.38 17.72 -8.40
N ARG A 55 -4.29 17.35 -9.08
CA ARG A 55 -4.06 15.99 -9.60
C ARG A 55 -4.38 14.94 -8.51
N ALA A 56 -5.11 13.89 -8.87
CA ALA A 56 -5.41 12.79 -7.95
C ALA A 56 -4.10 12.21 -7.38
N GLN A 57 -4.00 12.21 -6.05
CA GLN A 57 -2.80 11.79 -5.34
C GLN A 57 -2.53 10.30 -5.59
N PRO A 58 -1.31 9.92 -6.01
CA PRO A 58 -0.91 8.52 -6.05
C PRO A 58 -1.11 7.89 -4.67
N ASN A 59 -1.72 6.70 -4.62
CA ASN A 59 -1.95 5.95 -3.38
C ASN A 59 -2.86 6.65 -2.35
N LYS A 60 -3.93 7.32 -2.80
CA LYS A 60 -4.98 7.84 -1.90
C LYS A 60 -5.62 6.68 -1.12
N GLN A 61 -5.68 6.81 0.21
CA GLN A 61 -6.40 5.87 1.07
C GLN A 61 -7.89 5.87 0.67
N PRO A 62 -8.52 4.69 0.48
CA PRO A 62 -9.95 4.63 0.28
C PRO A 62 -10.68 5.04 1.57
N ALA A 63 -11.81 5.72 1.44
CA ALA A 63 -12.62 6.12 2.59
C ALA A 63 -13.00 4.87 3.42
N GLY A 64 -12.74 4.91 4.73
CA GLY A 64 -13.01 3.80 5.64
C GLY A 64 -11.85 2.82 5.88
N LYS A 65 -10.70 2.96 5.20
CA LYS A 65 -9.45 2.33 5.64
C LYS A 65 -8.61 3.33 6.42
N LEU A 66 -8.83 3.37 7.73
CA LEU A 66 -7.86 3.92 8.67
C LEU A 66 -6.84 2.80 8.96
N GLY A 67 -5.57 3.09 8.69
CA GLY A 67 -4.49 2.34 9.33
C GLY A 67 -4.44 2.70 10.80
#